data_AF-A0A831JMN2-F1
#
_entry.id   AF-A0A831JMN2-F1
#
_cell.length_a   1.000
_cell.length_b   1.000
_cell.length_c   1.000
_cell.angle_alpha   90.00
_cell.angle_beta   90.00
_cell.angle_gamma   90.00
#
_symmetry.space_group_name_H-M   'P 1'
#
loop_
_entity.id
_entity.type
_entity.pdbx_description
1 polymer ?
#
loop_
_entity_poly.entity_id
_entity_poly.type
_entity_poly.pdbx_seq_one_letter_code
_entity_poly.pdbx_strand_id
1 'polypeptide(L)'
;MDKIVTKKDEDFLQYLYLKDRKIILNTIENGKTTEEIIVKDCLSDFDACYDEEGKLNLIYYNSQGEIIFLIQKKEGWVGKALYTYKDKKTYISNFSLFIKNKTLHIFFTISNSNNPREIHLIHQKWAKNWSGNNIAIIKNISFTPFYDLFIDEEENIHLIYVTKEKNNSQLYYLNYVKDNWSPKFLISEAEGIYYPTITVDPQKNVHTLWVEEDIIQEIKYRKKTPGSWPKGSWGSITTLAYSTNIKNCYISLLENTLWCTYLQNDSFFATMSSDGGNSWCKPFKIPPSFSEYNFFKLKTPID
;
A
#
# COMPACT_ATOMS: atom_id res chain seq x y z
N MET A 1 3.23 -12.02 0.59
CA MET A 1 1.86 -12.36 0.16
C MET A 1 1.63 -11.47 -1.04
N ASP A 2 2.36 -11.70 -2.12
CA ASP A 2 2.64 -10.60 -3.05
C ASP A 2 1.95 -10.93 -4.35
N LYS A 3 0.61 -10.92 -4.31
CA LYS A 3 -0.21 -10.96 -5.51
C LYS A 3 -0.66 -9.54 -5.80
N ILE A 4 -0.40 -9.06 -7.01
CA ILE A 4 -0.81 -7.73 -7.47
C ILE A 4 -1.73 -7.92 -8.68
N VAL A 5 -2.97 -7.43 -8.59
CA VAL A 5 -3.85 -7.36 -9.76
C VAL A 5 -3.55 -6.06 -10.48
N THR A 6 -3.17 -6.15 -11.74
CA THR A 6 -2.83 -4.99 -12.57
C THR A 6 -4.03 -4.60 -13.42
N LYS A 7 -4.80 -5.56 -13.94
CA LYS A 7 -5.95 -5.27 -14.79
C LYS A 7 -7.06 -6.30 -14.61
N LYS A 8 -8.31 -5.84 -14.61
CA LYS A 8 -9.50 -6.71 -14.52
C LYS A 8 -10.67 -6.09 -15.29
N ASP A 9 -11.13 -6.81 -16.31
CA ASP A 9 -12.37 -6.59 -17.06
C ASP A 9 -13.23 -7.88 -16.97
N GLU A 10 -14.43 -7.93 -17.57
CA GLU A 10 -15.36 -9.07 -17.41
C GLU A 10 -14.73 -10.44 -17.76
N ASP A 11 -14.04 -10.51 -18.91
CA ASP A 11 -13.42 -11.76 -19.40
C ASP A 11 -11.88 -11.75 -19.35
N PHE A 12 -11.28 -10.72 -18.74
CA PHE A 12 -9.84 -10.53 -18.71
C PHE A 12 -9.35 -10.20 -17.28
N LEU A 13 -8.41 -10.98 -16.76
CA LEU A 13 -7.73 -10.70 -15.50
C LEU A 13 -6.23 -10.90 -15.66
N GLN A 14 -5.46 -9.89 -15.27
CA GLN A 14 -4.01 -9.97 -15.22
C GLN A 14 -3.53 -9.72 -13.80
N TYR A 15 -2.75 -10.66 -13.27
CA TYR A 15 -2.12 -10.52 -11.96
C TYR A 15 -0.71 -11.08 -11.94
N LEU A 16 0.12 -10.45 -11.12
CA LEU A 16 1.48 -10.86 -10.85
C LEU A 16 1.55 -11.53 -9.49
N TYR A 17 2.45 -12.49 -9.34
CA TYR A 17 2.78 -13.03 -8.02
C TYR A 17 4.26 -13.43 -7.89
N LEU A 18 4.78 -13.34 -6.67
CA LEU A 18 6.12 -13.81 -6.32
C LEU A 18 6.05 -15.24 -5.78
N LYS A 19 6.78 -16.16 -6.40
CA LYS A 19 6.95 -17.55 -5.95
C LYS A 19 8.36 -18.03 -6.23
N ASP A 20 9.05 -18.58 -5.23
CA ASP A 20 10.40 -19.15 -5.37
C ASP A 20 11.38 -18.19 -6.08
N ARG A 21 11.37 -16.90 -5.69
CA ARG A 21 12.14 -15.80 -6.30
C ARG A 21 11.78 -15.47 -7.75
N LYS A 22 10.71 -16.04 -8.27
CA LYS A 22 10.19 -15.74 -9.61
C LYS A 22 9.01 -14.81 -9.52
N ILE A 23 9.04 -13.75 -10.32
CA ILE A 23 7.86 -12.94 -10.57
C ILE A 23 7.17 -13.55 -11.77
N ILE A 24 5.93 -13.95 -11.56
CA ILE A 24 5.13 -14.68 -12.52
C ILE A 24 3.90 -13.85 -12.86
N LEU A 25 3.62 -13.71 -14.15
CA LEU A 25 2.45 -13.06 -14.68
C LEU A 25 1.45 -14.12 -15.13
N ASN A 26 0.27 -14.09 -14.54
CA ASN A 26 -0.87 -14.85 -15.00
C ASN A 26 -1.85 -13.93 -15.72
N THR A 27 -2.21 -14.35 -16.92
CA THR A 27 -3.26 -13.73 -17.71
C THR A 27 -4.38 -14.74 -17.86
N ILE A 28 -5.57 -14.37 -17.42
CA ILE A 28 -6.80 -15.12 -17.64
C ILE A 28 -7.60 -14.36 -18.69
N GLU A 29 -7.84 -14.99 -19.83
CA GLU A 29 -8.61 -14.42 -20.93
C GLU A 29 -9.60 -15.47 -21.45
N ASN A 30 -10.90 -15.14 -21.44
CA ASN A 30 -11.97 -16.05 -21.87
C ASN A 30 -11.89 -17.43 -21.18
N GLY A 31 -11.62 -17.43 -19.87
CA GLY A 31 -11.47 -18.64 -19.05
C GLY A 31 -10.19 -19.45 -19.28
N LYS A 32 -9.30 -19.02 -20.17
CA LYS A 32 -7.99 -19.66 -20.38
C LYS A 32 -6.92 -18.92 -19.60
N THR A 33 -6.10 -19.67 -18.87
CA THR A 33 -4.97 -19.11 -18.12
C THR A 33 -3.66 -19.35 -18.88
N THR A 34 -2.89 -18.28 -19.08
CA THR A 34 -1.49 -18.35 -19.52
C THR A 34 -0.59 -17.83 -18.40
N GLU A 35 0.61 -18.40 -18.32
CA GLU A 35 1.62 -18.07 -17.31
C GLU A 35 2.93 -17.66 -18.00
N GLU A 36 3.52 -16.55 -17.57
CA GLU A 36 4.81 -16.04 -18.03
C GLU A 36 5.74 -15.81 -16.82
N ILE A 37 6.95 -16.38 -16.85
CA ILE A 37 7.99 -16.08 -15.85
C ILE A 37 8.76 -14.85 -16.32
N ILE A 38 8.51 -13.70 -15.70
CA ILE A 38 9.15 -12.42 -16.05
C ILE A 38 10.55 -12.33 -15.44
N VAL A 39 10.67 -12.69 -14.17
CA VAL A 39 11.90 -12.56 -13.37
C VAL A 39 12.21 -13.90 -12.71
N LYS A 40 13.50 -14.24 -12.56
CA LYS A 40 13.96 -15.51 -11.96
C LYS A 40 14.80 -15.34 -10.68
N ASP A 41 15.06 -14.11 -10.26
CA ASP A 41 16.01 -13.74 -9.22
C ASP A 41 15.54 -12.60 -8.32
N CYS A 42 14.22 -12.44 -8.14
CA CYS A 42 13.65 -11.50 -7.18
C CYS A 42 13.90 -11.98 -5.75
N LEU A 43 14.70 -11.23 -4.99
CA LEU A 43 15.21 -11.67 -3.69
C LEU A 43 14.20 -11.51 -2.56
N SER A 44 13.32 -10.51 -2.63
CA SER A 44 12.50 -10.08 -1.51
C SER A 44 11.06 -9.75 -1.91
N ASP A 45 10.87 -8.70 -2.69
CA ASP A 45 9.57 -8.13 -3.00
C ASP A 45 9.58 -7.40 -4.35
N PHE A 46 8.40 -7.11 -4.88
CA PHE A 46 8.19 -6.38 -6.12
C PHE A 46 6.91 -5.53 -6.04
N ASP A 47 6.81 -4.53 -6.91
CA ASP A 47 5.53 -3.88 -7.18
C ASP A 47 5.38 -3.58 -8.66
N ALA A 48 4.14 -3.38 -9.11
CA ALA A 48 3.82 -3.09 -10.50
C ALA A 48 2.76 -2.00 -10.63
N CYS A 49 2.77 -1.30 -11.76
CA CYS A 49 1.72 -0.36 -12.14
C CYS A 49 1.66 -0.20 -13.65
N TYR A 50 0.55 0.30 -14.17
CA TYR A 50 0.53 0.82 -15.53
C TYR A 50 1.06 2.24 -15.57
N ASP A 51 1.66 2.61 -16.71
CA ASP A 51 1.85 4.01 -17.05
C ASP A 51 0.68 4.55 -17.90
N GLU A 52 0.71 5.83 -18.19
CA GLU A 52 -0.29 6.56 -18.99
C GLU A 52 -0.37 6.06 -20.45
N GLU A 53 0.62 5.30 -20.92
CA GLU A 53 0.63 4.68 -22.25
C GLU A 53 0.07 3.24 -22.22
N GLY A 54 -0.42 2.78 -21.05
CA GLY A 54 -0.97 1.45 -20.85
C GLY A 54 0.10 0.35 -20.81
N LYS A 55 1.38 0.68 -20.62
CA LYS A 55 2.44 -0.33 -20.48
C LYS A 55 2.56 -0.75 -19.03
N LEU A 56 2.72 -2.06 -18.83
CA LEU A 56 2.95 -2.61 -17.50
C LEU A 56 4.40 -2.36 -17.09
N ASN A 57 4.58 -1.72 -15.94
CA ASN A 57 5.86 -1.41 -15.34
C ASN A 57 6.02 -2.18 -14.05
N LEU A 58 7.23 -2.63 -13.75
CA LEU A 58 7.53 -3.45 -12.58
C LEU A 58 8.86 -3.02 -11.95
N ILE A 59 8.91 -3.04 -10.62
CA ILE A 59 10.13 -2.85 -9.83
C ILE A 59 10.39 -4.08 -8.96
N TYR A 60 11.64 -4.49 -8.82
CA TYR A 60 12.04 -5.54 -7.88
C TYR A 60 13.48 -5.38 -7.40
N TYR A 61 13.83 -6.10 -6.33
CA TYR A 61 15.21 -6.21 -5.84
C TYR A 61 15.81 -7.57 -6.19
N ASN A 62 16.97 -7.59 -6.84
CA ASN A 62 17.60 -8.82 -7.31
C ASN A 62 18.71 -9.36 -6.39
N SER A 63 19.23 -10.55 -6.72
CA SER A 63 20.30 -11.21 -5.96
C SER A 63 21.68 -10.53 -6.02
N GLN A 64 21.87 -9.62 -6.98
CA GLN A 64 23.08 -8.82 -7.19
C GLN A 64 23.06 -7.53 -6.34
N GLY A 65 21.97 -7.30 -5.59
CA GLY A 65 21.80 -6.13 -4.76
C GLY A 65 21.28 -4.92 -5.52
N GLU A 66 20.58 -5.12 -6.64
CA GLU A 66 20.12 -4.06 -7.52
C GLU A 66 18.61 -3.86 -7.41
N ILE A 67 18.18 -2.60 -7.43
CA ILE A 67 16.80 -2.24 -7.71
C ILE A 67 16.65 -2.18 -9.23
N ILE A 68 15.85 -3.09 -9.79
CA ILE A 68 15.63 -3.22 -11.23
C ILE A 68 14.24 -2.70 -11.58
N PHE A 69 14.18 -1.89 -12.63
CA PHE A 69 12.94 -1.44 -13.27
C PHE A 69 12.75 -2.14 -14.61
N LEU A 70 11.57 -2.70 -14.83
CA LEU A 70 11.16 -3.34 -16.08
C LEU A 70 9.93 -2.62 -16.66
N ILE A 71 9.90 -2.52 -17.99
CA ILE A 71 8.74 -2.05 -18.75
C ILE A 71 8.37 -3.08 -19.82
N GLN A 72 7.08 -3.41 -19.92
CA GLN A 72 6.55 -4.29 -20.94
C GLN A 72 6.46 -3.54 -22.28
N LYS A 73 7.10 -4.08 -23.32
CA LYS A 73 7.00 -3.62 -24.71
C LYS A 73 6.45 -4.74 -25.59
N LYS A 74 6.18 -4.43 -26.86
CA LYS A 74 5.67 -5.40 -27.85
C LYS A 74 6.62 -6.59 -28.04
N GLU A 75 7.92 -6.34 -27.99
CA GLU A 75 8.97 -7.35 -28.18
C GLU A 75 9.31 -8.11 -26.87
N GLY A 76 8.66 -7.76 -25.75
CA GLY A 76 8.90 -8.33 -24.43
C GLY A 76 9.32 -7.28 -23.40
N TRP A 77 9.89 -7.76 -22.29
CA TRP A 77 10.30 -6.92 -21.16
C TRP A 77 11.66 -6.26 -21.40
N VAL A 78 11.74 -4.96 -21.17
CA VAL A 78 13.00 -4.20 -21.20
C VAL A 78 13.33 -3.71 -19.79
N GLY A 79 14.55 -4.01 -19.33
CA GLY A 79 14.98 -3.73 -17.96
C GLY A 79 16.15 -2.76 -17.84
N LYS A 80 16.23 -2.09 -16.68
CA LYS A 80 17.37 -1.26 -16.28
C LYS A 80 17.60 -1.35 -14.77
N ALA A 81 18.86 -1.48 -14.37
CA ALA A 81 19.25 -1.27 -12.98
C ALA A 81 19.18 0.22 -12.63
N LEU A 82 18.38 0.57 -11.63
CA LEU A 82 18.23 1.94 -11.14
C LEU A 82 19.32 2.29 -10.12
N TYR A 83 19.64 1.34 -9.24
CA TYR A 83 20.65 1.52 -8.20
C TYR A 83 21.20 0.17 -7.75
N THR A 84 22.48 0.14 -7.34
CA THR A 84 23.16 -1.05 -6.83
C THR A 84 23.65 -0.83 -5.40
N TYR A 85 23.12 -1.61 -4.46
CA TYR A 85 23.57 -1.68 -3.07
C TYR A 85 24.66 -2.73 -2.93
N LYS A 86 25.88 -2.28 -2.60
CA LYS A 86 27.05 -3.18 -2.47
C LYS A 86 27.14 -3.89 -1.13
N ASP A 87 26.45 -3.39 -0.10
CA ASP A 87 26.48 -3.99 1.23
C ASP A 87 25.59 -5.23 1.30
N LYS A 88 26.21 -6.40 1.46
CA LYS A 88 25.53 -7.70 1.59
C LYS A 88 24.67 -7.83 2.85
N LYS A 89 24.81 -6.92 3.81
CA LYS A 89 23.97 -6.85 5.02
C LYS A 89 22.70 -6.04 4.81
N THR A 90 22.54 -5.41 3.65
CA THR A 90 21.36 -4.63 3.29
C THR A 90 20.24 -5.53 2.79
N TYR A 91 19.04 -5.31 3.31
CA TYR A 91 17.81 -5.96 2.85
C TYR A 91 16.84 -4.88 2.40
N ILE A 92 16.31 -5.06 1.18
CA ILE A 92 15.33 -4.14 0.58
C ILE A 92 14.03 -4.88 0.34
N SER A 93 12.89 -4.29 0.71
CA SER A 93 11.56 -4.91 0.54
C SER A 93 10.43 -3.89 0.64
N ASN A 94 9.18 -4.34 0.61
CA ASN A 94 7.96 -3.53 0.72
C ASN A 94 7.93 -2.44 -0.34
N PHE A 95 8.00 -2.84 -1.61
CA PHE A 95 7.97 -1.89 -2.71
C PHE A 95 6.57 -1.28 -2.89
N SER A 96 6.52 0.01 -3.19
CA SER A 96 5.37 0.62 -3.85
C SER A 96 5.79 1.45 -5.06
N LEU A 97 5.22 1.13 -6.22
CA LEU A 97 5.51 1.73 -7.52
C LEU A 97 4.31 2.50 -8.04
N PHE A 98 4.56 3.73 -8.52
CA PHE A 98 3.58 4.56 -9.21
C PHE A 98 4.26 5.35 -10.33
N ILE A 99 3.53 5.54 -11.43
CA ILE A 99 3.94 6.39 -12.55
C ILE A 99 2.76 7.30 -12.88
N LYS A 100 2.95 8.62 -12.78
CA LYS A 100 1.97 9.63 -13.18
C LYS A 100 2.67 10.85 -13.76
N ASN A 101 2.13 11.44 -14.82
CA ASN A 101 2.73 12.50 -15.65
C ASN A 101 4.23 12.29 -15.93
N LYS A 102 4.60 11.06 -16.34
CA LYS A 102 6.00 10.64 -16.61
C LYS A 102 6.94 10.75 -15.41
N THR A 103 6.41 10.92 -14.21
CA THR A 103 7.15 10.89 -12.94
C THR A 103 7.03 9.50 -12.34
N LEU A 104 8.18 8.88 -12.10
CA LEU A 104 8.31 7.60 -11.42
C LEU A 104 8.49 7.82 -9.92
N HIS A 105 7.60 7.25 -9.11
CA HIS A 105 7.68 7.22 -7.66
C HIS A 105 7.92 5.80 -7.17
N ILE A 106 8.97 5.63 -6.37
CA ILE A 106 9.35 4.35 -5.77
C ILE A 106 9.44 4.53 -4.27
N PHE A 107 8.64 3.76 -3.55
CA PHE A 107 8.74 3.59 -2.11
C PHE A 107 9.30 2.22 -1.81
N PHE A 108 10.19 2.14 -0.84
CA PHE A 108 10.72 0.86 -0.38
C PHE A 108 11.32 1.01 1.00
N THR A 109 11.60 -0.14 1.60
CA THR A 109 12.18 -0.21 2.94
C THR A 109 13.59 -0.76 2.84
N ILE A 110 14.52 -0.17 3.59
CA ILE A 110 15.90 -0.65 3.72
C ILE A 110 16.14 -1.02 5.18
N SER A 111 16.67 -2.21 5.45
CA SER A 111 17.13 -2.62 6.77
C SER A 111 18.54 -3.22 6.69
N ASN A 112 19.23 -3.27 7.82
CA ASN A 112 20.56 -3.86 7.90
C ASN A 112 20.56 -4.99 8.94
N SER A 113 21.18 -6.14 8.63
CA SER A 113 21.27 -7.25 9.60
C SER A 113 21.98 -6.89 10.90
N ASN A 114 22.82 -5.85 10.93
CA ASN A 114 23.45 -5.39 12.17
C ASN A 114 22.46 -4.63 13.08
N ASN A 115 21.40 -4.05 12.51
CA ASN A 115 20.34 -3.37 13.26
C ASN A 115 18.96 -3.76 12.69
N PRO A 116 18.52 -5.01 12.88
CA PRO A 116 17.30 -5.53 12.26
C PRO A 116 16.02 -4.90 12.83
N ARG A 117 16.13 -4.12 13.92
CA ARG A 117 15.01 -3.43 14.56
C ARG A 117 14.75 -2.05 13.99
N GLU A 118 15.64 -1.55 13.13
CA GLU A 118 15.47 -0.28 12.43
C GLU A 118 15.33 -0.52 10.93
N ILE A 119 14.21 -0.05 10.39
CA ILE A 119 13.88 -0.13 8.99
C ILE A 119 13.68 1.31 8.49
N HIS A 120 14.42 1.70 7.46
CA HIS A 120 14.27 3.01 6.84
C HIS A 120 13.23 2.94 5.73
N LEU A 121 12.18 3.74 5.82
CA LEU A 121 11.23 3.95 4.73
C LEU A 121 11.75 5.04 3.81
N ILE A 122 11.91 4.72 2.52
CA ILE A 122 12.55 5.57 1.52
C ILE A 122 11.54 5.92 0.44
N HIS A 123 11.58 7.16 -0.03
CA HIS A 123 10.93 7.60 -1.26
C HIS A 123 12.02 8.04 -2.25
N GLN A 124 12.05 7.43 -3.43
CA GLN A 124 12.81 7.91 -4.58
C GLN A 124 11.85 8.37 -5.68
N LYS A 125 12.20 9.49 -6.32
CA LYS A 125 11.45 10.09 -7.41
C LYS A 125 12.37 10.26 -8.61
N TRP A 126 11.88 9.93 -9.79
CA TRP A 126 12.52 10.27 -11.06
C TRP A 126 11.55 11.00 -11.97
N ALA A 127 11.89 12.26 -12.29
CA ALA A 127 11.24 13.05 -13.32
C ALA A 127 12.30 13.44 -14.36
N LYS A 128 12.90 14.64 -14.22
CA LYS A 128 14.07 15.04 -15.02
C LYS A 128 15.38 14.50 -14.45
N ASN A 129 15.47 14.48 -13.12
CA ASN A 129 16.60 14.00 -12.34
C ASN A 129 16.09 13.10 -11.23
N TRP A 130 16.99 12.26 -10.69
CA TRP A 130 16.73 11.50 -9.47
C TRP A 130 16.75 12.42 -8.24
N SER A 131 15.77 12.24 -7.37
CA SER A 131 15.76 12.80 -6.02
C SER A 131 15.20 11.77 -5.04
N GLY A 132 15.47 11.93 -3.76
CA GLY A 132 14.98 10.98 -2.77
C GLY A 132 15.08 11.50 -1.34
N ASN A 133 14.28 10.91 -0.46
CA ASN A 133 14.19 11.27 0.95
C ASN A 133 14.08 10.01 1.81
N ASN A 134 14.73 10.04 2.98
CA ASN A 134 14.44 9.12 4.08
C ASN A 134 13.17 9.64 4.78
N ILE A 135 12.06 8.93 4.63
CA ILE A 135 10.74 9.36 5.15
C ILE A 135 10.66 9.16 6.65
N ALA A 136 11.06 7.97 7.10
CA ALA A 136 10.93 7.57 8.49
C ALA A 136 11.93 6.47 8.86
N ILE A 137 12.20 6.38 10.15
CA ILE A 137 12.83 5.21 10.78
C ILE A 137 11.74 4.46 11.52
N ILE A 138 11.46 3.26 11.06
CA ILE A 138 10.47 2.34 11.61
C ILE A 138 11.19 1.43 12.61
N LYS A 139 10.69 1.39 13.84
CA LYS A 139 11.33 0.69 14.95
C LYS A 139 10.46 -0.46 15.45
N ASN A 140 11.09 -1.61 15.70
CA ASN A 140 10.48 -2.76 16.41
C ASN A 140 9.12 -3.23 15.86
N ILE A 141 8.93 -3.16 14.53
CA ILE A 141 7.75 -3.68 13.85
C ILE A 141 8.06 -5.08 13.29
N SER A 142 7.13 -6.02 13.48
CA SER A 142 7.26 -7.41 13.06
C SER A 142 6.11 -7.88 12.15
N PHE A 143 5.29 -6.96 11.65
CA PHE A 143 4.18 -7.23 10.76
C PHE A 143 4.29 -6.41 9.48
N THR A 144 3.68 -6.90 8.40
CA THR A 144 3.50 -6.17 7.14
C THR A 144 2.05 -6.33 6.66
N PRO A 145 1.49 -5.34 5.95
CA PRO A 145 2.04 -4.00 5.73
C PRO A 145 2.00 -3.15 7.02
N PHE A 146 3.03 -2.34 7.24
CA PHE A 146 3.09 -1.37 8.34
C PHE A 146 3.00 0.08 7.86
N TYR A 147 2.91 0.28 6.55
CA TYR A 147 2.65 1.56 5.94
C TYR A 147 1.67 1.35 4.79
N ASP A 148 0.92 2.40 4.47
CA ASP A 148 0.08 2.45 3.28
C ASP A 148 0.17 3.85 2.68
N LEU A 149 -0.13 3.96 1.39
CA LEU A 149 -0.05 5.23 0.71
C LEU A 149 -1.09 5.34 -0.41
N PHE A 150 -1.51 6.57 -0.67
CA PHE A 150 -2.41 6.93 -1.74
C PHE A 150 -1.84 8.11 -2.52
N ILE A 151 -1.92 8.06 -3.85
CA ILE A 151 -1.55 9.19 -4.73
C ILE A 151 -2.84 9.75 -5.31
N ASP A 152 -3.10 11.03 -5.07
CA ASP A 152 -4.28 11.68 -5.61
C ASP A 152 -4.07 12.15 -7.06
N GLU A 153 -5.13 12.67 -7.66
CA GLU A 153 -5.10 13.18 -9.04
C GLU A 153 -4.12 14.34 -9.29
N GLU A 154 -3.70 15.03 -8.24
CA GLU A 154 -2.73 16.13 -8.32
C GLU A 154 -1.29 15.67 -8.03
N GLU A 155 -1.07 14.35 -7.97
CA GLU A 155 0.19 13.71 -7.55
C GLU A 155 0.60 14.02 -6.10
N ASN A 156 -0.35 14.46 -5.28
CA ASN A 156 -0.09 14.55 -3.85
C ASN A 156 -0.05 13.13 -3.29
N ILE A 157 1.02 12.81 -2.58
CA ILE A 157 1.17 11.50 -1.96
C ILE A 157 0.77 11.62 -0.50
N HIS A 158 -0.20 10.82 -0.08
CA HIS A 158 -0.63 10.67 1.28
C HIS A 158 -0.05 9.37 1.82
N LEU A 159 0.71 9.45 2.91
CA LEU A 159 1.40 8.29 3.47
C LEU A 159 1.11 8.18 4.95
N ILE A 160 0.81 6.96 5.38
CA ILE A 160 0.76 6.61 6.80
C ILE A 160 1.73 5.48 7.09
N TYR A 161 2.28 5.47 8.31
CA TYR A 161 3.11 4.36 8.77
C TYR A 161 2.97 4.15 10.28
N VAL A 162 3.19 2.91 10.69
CA VAL A 162 3.27 2.49 12.09
C VAL A 162 4.73 2.31 12.48
N THR A 163 5.10 2.80 13.66
CA THR A 163 6.40 2.58 14.30
C THR A 163 6.20 2.39 15.79
N LYS A 164 7.11 1.72 16.50
CA LYS A 164 7.08 1.67 17.96
C LYS A 164 7.98 2.74 18.56
N GLU A 165 7.43 3.53 19.47
CA GLU A 165 8.19 4.44 20.34
C GLU A 165 7.94 4.04 21.79
N LYS A 166 9.01 3.70 22.51
CA LYS A 166 8.95 3.08 23.84
C LYS A 166 8.11 1.78 23.81
N ASN A 167 6.98 1.75 24.51
CA ASN A 167 6.11 0.59 24.64
C ASN A 167 4.88 0.65 23.73
N ASN A 168 4.65 1.78 23.05
CA ASN A 168 3.44 1.99 22.26
C ASN A 168 3.74 2.02 20.76
N SER A 169 2.78 1.52 19.99
CA SER A 169 2.71 1.68 18.55
C SER A 169 2.12 3.06 18.24
N GLN A 170 2.76 3.79 17.32
CA GLN A 170 2.34 5.11 16.88
C GLN A 170 2.04 5.10 15.38
N LEU A 171 0.87 5.60 15.01
CA LEU A 171 0.46 5.79 13.62
C LEU A 171 0.71 7.23 13.22
N TYR A 172 1.56 7.45 12.23
CA TYR A 172 1.88 8.77 11.70
C TYR A 172 1.31 8.98 10.31
N TYR A 173 0.99 10.23 9.99
CA TYR A 173 0.63 10.71 8.66
C TYR A 173 1.61 11.78 8.17
N LEU A 174 1.97 11.71 6.89
CA LEU A 174 2.69 12.74 6.14
C LEU A 174 2.10 12.87 4.75
N ASN A 175 2.26 14.03 4.13
CA ASN A 175 1.99 14.17 2.70
C ASN A 175 3.14 14.81 1.93
N TYR A 176 3.23 14.44 0.66
CA TYR A 176 4.16 14.99 -0.31
C TYR A 176 3.40 15.90 -1.27
N VAL A 177 3.74 17.19 -1.28
CA VAL A 177 3.09 18.21 -2.10
C VAL A 177 4.17 19.12 -2.66
N LYS A 178 4.13 19.41 -3.96
CA LYS A 178 5.10 20.31 -4.63
C LYS A 178 6.55 19.99 -4.25
N ASP A 179 6.92 18.73 -4.44
CA ASP A 179 8.25 18.19 -4.18
C ASP A 179 8.73 18.17 -2.71
N ASN A 180 7.85 18.43 -1.74
CA ASN A 180 8.21 18.49 -0.33
C ASN A 180 7.32 17.62 0.55
N TRP A 181 7.93 16.94 1.52
CA TRP A 181 7.20 16.23 2.58
C TRP A 181 6.80 17.19 3.69
N SER A 182 5.59 17.02 4.21
CA SER A 182 5.14 17.67 5.43
C SER A 182 5.89 17.13 6.66
N PRO A 183 5.87 17.87 7.78
CA PRO A 183 6.13 17.26 9.08
C PRO A 183 5.17 16.09 9.36
N LYS A 184 5.62 15.14 10.20
CA LYS A 184 4.78 14.03 10.67
C LYS A 184 3.70 14.51 11.63
N PHE A 185 2.49 13.99 11.44
CA PHE A 185 1.35 14.19 12.32
C PHE A 185 0.99 12.88 13.00
N LEU A 186 0.86 12.88 14.33
CA LEU A 186 0.44 11.69 15.10
C LEU A 186 -1.07 11.49 14.96
N ILE A 187 -1.46 10.39 14.30
CA ILE A 187 -2.86 10.00 14.12
C ILE A 187 -3.39 9.29 15.34
N SER A 188 -2.65 8.32 15.86
CA SER A 188 -3.00 7.57 17.08
C SER A 188 -1.77 6.97 17.76
N GLU A 189 -1.95 6.63 19.02
CA GLU A 189 -1.00 5.90 19.86
C GLU A 189 -1.76 4.87 20.70
N ALA A 190 -1.35 3.60 20.62
CA ALA A 190 -1.95 2.47 21.33
C ALA A 190 -0.89 1.39 21.58
N GLU A 191 -1.20 0.36 22.37
CA GLU A 191 -0.28 -0.76 22.62
C GLU A 191 0.06 -1.48 21.29
N GLY A 192 -0.97 -1.95 20.57
CA GLY A 192 -0.89 -2.48 19.21
C GLY A 192 -1.59 -1.57 18.20
N ILE A 193 -0.96 -1.34 17.04
CA ILE A 193 -1.61 -0.77 15.85
C ILE A 193 -1.28 -1.65 14.64
N TYR A 194 -2.29 -2.07 13.90
CA TYR A 194 -2.18 -2.97 12.75
C TYR A 194 -3.02 -2.51 11.56
N TYR A 195 -2.72 -3.07 10.38
CA TYR A 195 -3.46 -2.83 9.14
C TYR A 195 -3.75 -1.34 8.88
N PRO A 196 -2.72 -0.45 8.94
CA PRO A 196 -2.91 0.94 8.60
C PRO A 196 -3.30 1.03 7.13
N THR A 197 -4.38 1.75 6.82
CA THR A 197 -4.80 1.97 5.44
C THR A 197 -5.29 3.39 5.20
N ILE A 198 -5.09 3.90 3.98
CA ILE A 198 -5.41 5.29 3.60
C ILE A 198 -6.04 5.37 2.22
N THR A 199 -7.00 6.27 2.06
CA THR A 199 -7.57 6.65 0.76
C THR A 199 -7.96 8.13 0.77
N VAL A 200 -8.18 8.71 -0.41
CA VAL A 200 -8.62 10.08 -0.58
C VAL A 200 -9.87 10.11 -1.44
N ASP A 201 -10.90 10.82 -1.00
CA ASP A 201 -12.14 10.97 -1.76
C ASP A 201 -12.06 12.10 -2.81
N PRO A 202 -13.01 12.20 -3.76
CA PRO A 202 -13.05 13.27 -4.75
C PRO A 202 -13.17 14.67 -4.16
N GLN A 203 -13.65 14.80 -2.91
CA GLN A 203 -13.69 16.06 -2.16
C GLN A 203 -12.35 16.35 -1.46
N LYS A 204 -11.29 15.58 -1.73
CA LYS A 204 -9.96 15.70 -1.15
C LYS A 204 -9.92 15.48 0.37
N ASN A 205 -10.91 14.79 0.92
CA ASN A 205 -10.84 14.30 2.28
C ASN A 205 -9.89 13.10 2.34
N VAL A 206 -8.99 13.11 3.32
CA VAL A 206 -8.12 11.96 3.59
C VAL A 206 -8.80 11.09 4.62
N HIS A 207 -8.97 9.82 4.30
CA HIS A 207 -9.59 8.82 5.16
C HIS A 207 -8.55 7.79 5.55
N THR A 208 -8.51 7.43 6.83
CA THR A 208 -7.63 6.36 7.31
C THR A 208 -8.36 5.45 8.30
N LEU A 209 -8.05 4.16 8.19
CA LEU A 209 -8.45 3.13 9.14
C LEU A 209 -7.21 2.43 9.68
N TRP A 210 -7.35 1.88 10.88
CA TRP A 210 -6.38 0.98 11.47
C TRP A 210 -7.07 0.12 12.53
N VAL A 211 -6.40 -0.94 12.95
CA VAL A 211 -6.83 -1.78 14.08
C VAL A 211 -5.98 -1.42 15.27
N GLU A 212 -6.59 -1.02 16.38
CA GLU A 212 -5.93 -0.94 17.69
C GLU A 212 -6.17 -2.23 18.46
N GLU A 213 -5.16 -2.67 19.21
CA GLU A 213 -5.26 -3.84 20.08
C GLU A 213 -4.66 -3.49 21.44
N ASP A 214 -5.49 -3.65 22.46
CA ASP A 214 -5.12 -3.64 23.88
C ASP A 214 -5.65 -4.96 24.48
N ILE A 215 -6.90 -4.99 24.93
CA ILE A 215 -7.58 -6.22 25.38
C ILE A 215 -8.37 -6.88 24.23
N ILE A 216 -9.03 -6.07 23.42
CA ILE A 216 -9.80 -6.47 22.24
C ILE A 216 -9.35 -5.66 21.04
N GLN A 217 -9.62 -6.15 19.83
CA GLN A 217 -9.29 -5.41 18.62
C GLN A 217 -10.42 -4.46 18.24
N GLU A 218 -10.06 -3.22 17.95
CA GLU A 218 -10.97 -2.15 17.57
C GLU A 218 -10.59 -1.57 16.22
N ILE A 219 -11.54 -1.52 15.28
CA ILE A 219 -11.33 -0.82 14.01
C ILE A 219 -11.58 0.66 14.26
N LYS A 220 -10.53 1.46 14.14
CA LYS A 220 -10.56 2.90 14.30
C LYS A 220 -10.59 3.58 12.94
N TYR A 221 -11.24 4.74 12.91
CA TYR A 221 -11.36 5.59 11.74
C TYR A 221 -11.06 7.04 12.08
N ARG A 222 -10.39 7.72 11.15
CA ARG A 222 -10.19 9.17 11.20
C ARG A 222 -10.25 9.79 9.83
N LYS A 223 -10.80 11.00 9.76
CA LYS A 223 -10.87 11.82 8.56
C LYS A 223 -10.10 13.12 8.73
N LYS A 224 -9.44 13.57 7.67
CA LYS A 224 -8.93 14.92 7.52
C LYS A 224 -9.65 15.61 6.37
N THR A 225 -10.27 16.75 6.65
CA THR A 225 -10.87 17.60 5.61
C THR A 225 -9.81 18.52 4.99
N PRO A 226 -9.97 18.94 3.72
CA PRO A 226 -9.08 19.92 3.10
C PRO A 226 -9.31 21.34 3.66
N GLY A 227 -8.35 22.23 3.44
CA GLY A 227 -8.42 23.65 3.82
C GLY A 227 -7.43 24.06 4.91
N SER A 228 -7.55 25.30 5.38
CA SER A 228 -6.73 25.86 6.46
C SER A 228 -7.31 25.53 7.83
N TRP A 229 -6.48 25.63 8.87
CA TRP A 229 -6.93 25.49 10.25
C TRP A 229 -8.10 26.45 10.57
N PRO A 230 -9.14 26.00 11.31
CA PRO A 230 -9.31 24.66 11.89
C PRO A 230 -9.96 23.65 10.93
N LYS A 231 -10.55 24.12 9.81
CA LYS A 231 -11.31 23.30 8.86
C LYS A 231 -10.46 22.24 8.15
N GLY A 232 -9.15 22.46 8.03
CA GLY A 232 -8.19 21.54 7.42
C GLY A 232 -7.60 20.48 8.34
N SER A 233 -8.14 20.31 9.56
CA SER A 233 -7.54 19.45 10.58
C SER A 233 -8.11 18.02 10.58
N TRP A 234 -7.42 17.14 11.29
CA TRP A 234 -7.92 15.79 11.56
C TRP A 234 -9.08 15.84 12.54
N GLY A 235 -10.22 15.25 12.18
CA GLY A 235 -11.38 15.09 13.06
C GLY A 235 -11.13 14.12 14.21
N SER A 236 -12.16 13.87 15.00
CA SER A 236 -12.12 12.90 16.10
C SER A 236 -11.97 11.46 15.59
N ILE A 237 -11.34 10.61 16.39
CA ILE A 237 -11.28 9.16 16.12
C ILE A 237 -12.65 8.55 16.40
N THR A 238 -13.11 7.68 15.51
CA THR A 238 -14.37 6.91 15.65
C THR A 238 -14.05 5.42 15.67
N THR A 239 -14.63 4.66 16.60
CA THR A 239 -14.59 3.19 16.55
C THR A 239 -15.70 2.68 15.64
N LEU A 240 -15.36 1.93 14.59
CA LEU A 240 -16.32 1.37 13.63
C LEU A 240 -16.81 -0.03 14.04
N ALA A 241 -15.94 -0.82 14.64
CA ALA A 241 -16.23 -2.18 15.08
C ALA A 241 -15.29 -2.61 16.21
N TYR A 242 -15.74 -3.59 17.00
CA TYR A 242 -14.96 -4.28 18.02
C TYR A 242 -15.09 -5.78 17.78
N SER A 243 -13.97 -6.51 17.81
CA SER A 243 -13.96 -7.96 17.67
C SER A 243 -12.67 -8.57 18.20
N THR A 244 -12.63 -9.90 18.22
CA THR A 244 -11.39 -10.68 18.26
C THR A 244 -11.00 -11.11 16.84
N ASN A 245 -9.69 -11.29 16.61
CA ASN A 245 -9.13 -11.92 15.41
C ASN A 245 -9.51 -11.23 14.08
N ILE A 246 -9.48 -9.89 14.07
CA ILE A 246 -9.56 -9.04 12.88
C ILE A 246 -8.27 -9.21 12.06
N LYS A 247 -8.43 -9.41 10.75
CA LYS A 247 -7.33 -9.48 9.78
C LYS A 247 -7.69 -8.72 8.52
N ASN A 248 -6.68 -8.31 7.77
CA ASN A 248 -6.83 -7.78 6.41
C ASN A 248 -7.87 -6.65 6.34
N CYS A 249 -7.75 -5.68 7.26
CA CYS A 249 -8.63 -4.52 7.30
C CYS A 249 -8.21 -3.48 6.24
N TYR A 250 -9.14 -3.08 5.38
CA TYR A 250 -8.89 -2.13 4.29
C TYR A 250 -9.97 -1.06 4.21
N ILE A 251 -9.57 0.15 3.84
CA ILE A 251 -10.48 1.19 3.37
C ILE A 251 -10.44 1.24 1.85
N SER A 252 -11.61 1.30 1.22
CA SER A 252 -11.73 1.51 -0.22
C SER A 252 -12.86 2.49 -0.51
N LEU A 253 -12.69 3.29 -1.55
CA LEU A 253 -13.75 4.13 -2.10
C LEU A 253 -14.33 3.44 -3.34
N LEU A 254 -15.62 3.14 -3.32
CA LEU A 254 -16.35 2.58 -4.45
C LEU A 254 -17.61 3.41 -4.69
N GLU A 255 -17.75 4.00 -5.88
CA GLU A 255 -18.93 4.80 -6.26
C GLU A 255 -19.31 5.87 -5.21
N ASN A 256 -18.31 6.63 -4.73
CA ASN A 256 -18.44 7.63 -3.65
C ASN A 256 -18.86 7.08 -2.28
N THR A 257 -18.90 5.75 -2.10
CA THR A 257 -19.14 5.10 -0.81
C THR A 257 -17.82 4.61 -0.26
N LEU A 258 -17.52 4.97 0.99
CA LEU A 258 -16.39 4.41 1.71
C LEU A 258 -16.78 3.05 2.27
N TRP A 259 -15.92 2.07 2.04
CA TRP A 259 -16.05 0.72 2.57
C TRP A 259 -14.88 0.44 3.49
N CYS A 260 -15.18 0.02 4.71
CA CYS A 260 -14.26 -0.70 5.56
C CYS A 260 -14.57 -2.18 5.39
N THR A 261 -13.59 -2.95 4.91
CA THR A 261 -13.71 -4.41 4.78
C THR A 261 -12.67 -5.11 5.62
N TYR A 262 -13.01 -6.24 6.21
CA TYR A 262 -12.12 -6.99 7.07
C TYR A 262 -12.54 -8.46 7.19
N LEU A 263 -11.58 -9.32 7.54
CA LEU A 263 -11.86 -10.67 7.99
C LEU A 263 -12.00 -10.70 9.51
N GLN A 264 -12.99 -11.45 9.98
CA GLN A 264 -13.18 -11.78 11.38
C GLN A 264 -13.57 -13.26 11.47
N ASN A 265 -12.76 -14.06 12.16
CA ASN A 265 -12.99 -15.52 12.33
C ASN A 265 -13.38 -16.20 11.00
N ASP A 266 -12.57 -15.95 9.97
CA ASP A 266 -12.71 -16.49 8.61
C ASP A 266 -14.00 -16.10 7.86
N SER A 267 -14.75 -15.14 8.39
CA SER A 267 -15.88 -14.51 7.72
C SER A 267 -15.53 -13.10 7.26
N PHE A 268 -15.99 -12.74 6.07
CA PHE A 268 -15.80 -11.39 5.52
C PHE A 268 -16.89 -10.45 6.07
N PHE A 269 -16.49 -9.30 6.56
CA PHE A 269 -17.37 -8.28 7.09
C PHE A 269 -17.12 -6.94 6.41
N ALA A 270 -18.14 -6.09 6.44
CA ALA A 270 -18.00 -4.70 6.04
C ALA A 270 -18.80 -3.75 6.93
N THR A 271 -18.38 -2.51 6.95
CA THR A 271 -19.19 -1.34 7.29
C THR A 271 -18.95 -0.28 6.23
N MET A 272 -19.94 0.55 5.96
CA MET A 272 -19.87 1.54 4.88
C MET A 272 -20.34 2.91 5.33
N SER A 273 -19.84 3.93 4.64
CA SER A 273 -20.29 5.32 4.78
C SER A 273 -20.61 5.88 3.40
N SER A 274 -21.84 6.35 3.23
CA SER A 274 -22.32 7.01 2.00
C SER A 274 -22.33 8.54 2.10
N ASP A 275 -21.76 9.11 3.17
CA ASP A 275 -21.79 10.55 3.46
C ASP A 275 -20.39 11.14 3.66
N GLY A 276 -19.38 10.56 3.00
CA GLY A 276 -17.98 10.98 3.10
C GLY A 276 -17.39 10.71 4.49
N GLY A 277 -17.83 9.64 5.15
CA GLY A 277 -17.30 9.20 6.43
C GLY A 277 -17.73 10.08 7.61
N ASN A 278 -18.91 10.70 7.53
CA ASN A 278 -19.53 11.39 8.67
C ASN A 278 -20.32 10.42 9.55
N SER A 279 -20.96 9.43 8.94
CA SER A 279 -21.62 8.32 9.63
C SER A 279 -21.33 6.99 8.95
N TRP A 280 -21.39 5.91 9.72
CA TRP A 280 -21.12 4.55 9.29
C TRP A 280 -22.28 3.63 9.67
N CYS A 281 -22.64 2.70 8.79
CA CYS A 281 -23.63 1.69 9.12
C CYS A 281 -23.08 0.67 10.14
N LYS A 282 -23.97 -0.08 10.79
CA LYS A 282 -23.53 -1.19 11.64
C LYS A 282 -22.77 -2.24 10.80
N PRO A 283 -21.69 -2.83 11.32
CA PRO A 283 -21.01 -3.90 10.61
C PRO A 283 -21.94 -5.05 10.23
N PHE A 284 -21.79 -5.55 9.02
CA PHE A 284 -22.57 -6.65 8.49
C PHE A 284 -21.67 -7.69 7.82
N LYS A 285 -22.07 -8.96 7.92
CA LYS A 285 -21.36 -10.06 7.27
C LYS A 285 -21.64 -10.05 5.78
N ILE A 286 -20.60 -10.14 4.96
CA ILE A 286 -20.73 -10.37 3.53
C ILE A 286 -20.82 -11.89 3.33
N PRO A 287 -21.91 -12.40 2.72
CA PRO A 287 -22.07 -13.83 2.51
C PRO A 287 -20.86 -14.42 1.78
N PRO A 288 -20.31 -15.55 2.25
CA PRO A 288 -19.24 -16.21 1.51
C PRO A 288 -19.80 -16.66 0.15
N SER A 289 -19.21 -16.15 -0.93
CA SER A 289 -19.44 -16.67 -2.27
C SER A 289 -18.49 -17.82 -2.63
N PHE A 290 -17.43 -18.05 -1.84
CA PHE A 290 -16.36 -19.00 -2.15
C PHE A 290 -15.79 -19.68 -0.89
N SER A 291 -15.17 -20.87 -1.07
CA SER A 291 -14.54 -21.68 -0.01
C SER A 291 -13.17 -21.17 0.42
N GLU A 292 -12.52 -20.32 -0.38
CA GLU A 292 -11.18 -19.76 -0.12
C GLU A 292 -11.09 -18.31 -0.59
N TYR A 293 -10.41 -17.46 0.19
CA TYR A 293 -10.14 -16.06 -0.16
C TYR A 293 -8.69 -15.87 -0.58
N ASN A 294 -8.48 -15.22 -1.72
CA ASN A 294 -7.16 -14.75 -2.16
C ASN A 294 -7.14 -13.22 -2.13
N PHE A 295 -6.17 -12.65 -1.42
CA PHE A 295 -5.99 -11.20 -1.33
C PHE A 295 -4.99 -10.73 -2.37
N PHE A 296 -5.30 -9.59 -2.99
CA PHE A 296 -4.47 -8.94 -3.99
C PHE A 296 -4.35 -7.46 -3.65
N LYS A 297 -3.17 -6.89 -3.87
CA LYS A 297 -3.02 -5.44 -3.99
C LYS A 297 -3.59 -5.04 -5.36
N LEU A 298 -4.59 -4.18 -5.38
CA LEU A 298 -5.17 -3.69 -6.63
C LEU A 298 -4.34 -2.49 -7.13
N LYS A 299 -3.90 -2.57 -8.38
CA LYS A 299 -3.19 -1.52 -9.11
C LYS A 299 -3.98 -1.22 -10.37
N THR A 300 -5.15 -0.60 -10.22
CA THR A 300 -6.00 -0.22 -11.35
C THR A 300 -5.23 0.73 -12.27
N PRO A 301 -5.47 0.70 -13.60
CA PRO A 301 -5.09 1.79 -14.48
C PRO A 301 -5.57 3.12 -13.88
N ILE A 302 -4.72 4.15 -13.96
CA ILE A 302 -5.17 5.51 -13.73
C ILE A 302 -6.09 5.81 -14.92
N ASP A 303 -7.38 6.02 -14.67
CA ASP A 303 -8.36 6.45 -15.68
C ASP A 303 -7.94 7.78 -16.34
#